data_AF-H9FB36-F1
#
_entry.id   AF-H9FB36-F1
#
_cell.length_a   1.000
_cell.length_b   1.000
_cell.length_c   1.000
_cell.angle_alpha   90.00
_cell.angle_beta   90.00
_cell.angle_gamma   90.00
#
_symmetry.space_group_name_H-M   'P 1'
#
loop_
_entity.id
_entity.type
_entity.pdbx_description
1 polymer ?
#
loop_
_entity_poly.entity_id
_entity_poly.type
_entity_poly.pdbx_seq_one_letter_code
_entity_poly.pdbx_strand_id
1 'polypeptide(L)'
;QEEAEKPLQVAAVDSSVPRTAELAGITTLDDPLGHMPERFDAFICYCPSDIQFVQEMIRQLEQTNYRLKLCVSDRDVLPGTCVWSIASELIEKRCRRMVVVVSDDYLQSKECDFQTKFALSLSPGAHQKRLIPIKYKAMKKEFPSILRFITVCDYTNPCTKSWFWTRLAKALSLP
;
A
#
# COMPACT_ATOMS: atom_id res chain seq x y z
N GLN A 1 63.99 -9.87 -1.91
CA GLN A 1 62.82 -9.32 -2.63
C GLN A 1 61.69 -9.31 -1.63
N GLU A 2 61.37 -8.13 -1.14
CA GLU A 2 60.38 -7.89 -0.10
C GLU A 2 59.06 -7.57 -0.81
N GLU A 3 58.11 -8.50 -0.76
CA GLU A 3 56.82 -8.37 -1.42
C GLU A 3 55.93 -7.48 -0.54
N ALA A 4 55.71 -6.24 -0.99
CA ALA A 4 54.90 -5.27 -0.28
C ALA A 4 53.44 -5.74 -0.21
N GLU A 5 52.98 -6.16 0.97
CA GLU A 5 51.57 -6.42 1.23
C GLU A 5 50.77 -5.14 0.99
N LYS A 6 49.94 -5.15 -0.06
CA LYS A 6 48.97 -4.07 -0.29
C LYS A 6 47.94 -4.11 0.85
N PRO A 7 47.51 -2.94 1.35
CA PRO A 7 46.53 -2.90 2.43
C PRO A 7 45.24 -3.62 2.01
N LEU A 8 44.76 -4.52 2.87
CA LEU A 8 43.47 -5.21 2.75
C LEU A 8 42.33 -4.20 2.95
N GLN A 9 42.17 -3.27 2.02
CA GLN A 9 41.07 -2.33 2.06
C GLN A 9 39.82 -3.05 1.56
N VAL A 10 38.89 -3.33 2.48
CA VAL A 10 37.61 -3.96 2.16
C VAL A 10 36.85 -3.06 1.18
N ALA A 11 36.20 -3.66 0.19
CA ALA A 11 35.43 -2.95 -0.83
C ALA A 11 34.47 -1.94 -0.19
N ALA A 12 34.35 -0.75 -0.80
CA ALA A 12 33.52 0.34 -0.30
C ALA A 12 32.13 -0.17 0.11
N VAL A 13 31.72 0.21 1.32
CA VAL A 13 30.40 -0.07 1.88
C VAL A 13 29.41 0.87 1.22
N ASP A 14 29.03 0.53 -0.01
CA ASP A 14 27.89 1.11 -0.69
C ASP A 14 26.62 0.52 -0.07
N SER A 15 25.78 1.40 0.51
CA SER A 15 24.50 1.04 1.13
C SER A 15 23.40 0.66 0.15
N SER A 16 23.69 0.63 -1.17
CA SER A 16 22.69 0.52 -2.23
C SER A 16 22.75 -0.75 -3.07
N VAL A 17 23.58 -1.75 -2.73
CA VAL A 17 23.56 -3.06 -3.40
C VAL A 17 23.50 -4.21 -2.38
N PRO A 18 22.36 -4.93 -2.27
CA PRO A 18 22.28 -6.11 -1.41
C PRO A 18 23.23 -7.19 -1.95
N ARG A 19 24.20 -7.62 -1.13
CA ARG A 19 25.23 -8.62 -1.47
C ARG A 19 24.95 -10.02 -0.93
N THR A 20 23.76 -10.29 -0.44
CA THR A 20 23.36 -11.61 0.04
C THR A 20 21.95 -11.92 -0.48
N ALA A 21 21.73 -13.18 -0.86
CA ALA A 21 20.42 -13.73 -1.18
C ALA A 21 19.58 -13.88 0.12
N GLU A 22 19.49 -12.80 0.89
CA GLU A 22 18.67 -12.72 2.09
C GLU A 22 17.23 -12.67 1.63
N LEU A 23 16.45 -13.64 2.13
CA LEU A 23 15.02 -13.82 1.95
C LEU A 23 14.31 -12.54 1.51
N ALA A 24 14.07 -12.44 0.20
CA ALA A 24 13.39 -11.34 -0.48
C ALA A 24 11.86 -11.33 -0.20
N GLY A 25 11.47 -11.78 1.00
CA GLY A 25 10.10 -11.73 1.48
C GLY A 25 9.81 -10.34 1.98
N ILE A 26 8.86 -9.67 1.36
CA ILE A 26 8.30 -8.40 1.83
C ILE A 26 7.16 -8.71 2.81
N THR A 27 6.49 -9.83 2.57
CA THR A 27 5.33 -10.30 3.31
C THR A 27 5.59 -11.63 3.99
N THR A 28 4.85 -11.89 5.07
CA THR A 28 4.92 -13.16 5.82
C THR A 28 4.52 -14.40 5.02
N LEU A 29 3.93 -14.19 3.84
CA LEU A 29 3.41 -15.22 2.94
C LEU A 29 4.24 -15.36 1.65
N ASP A 30 5.31 -14.57 1.48
CA ASP A 30 6.22 -14.76 0.35
C ASP A 30 6.90 -16.14 0.45
N ASP A 31 7.03 -16.80 -0.70
CA ASP A 31 7.69 -18.10 -0.80
C ASP A 31 9.13 -18.00 -0.27
N PRO A 32 9.54 -18.82 0.73
CA PRO A 32 10.90 -18.79 1.25
C PRO A 32 11.96 -19.15 0.20
N LEU A 33 11.57 -19.75 -0.93
CA LEU A 33 12.43 -20.01 -2.08
C LEU A 33 12.45 -18.86 -3.10
N GLY A 34 11.59 -17.85 -2.94
CA GLY A 34 11.56 -16.63 -3.76
C GLY A 34 11.09 -16.83 -5.21
N HIS A 35 10.48 -17.98 -5.54
CA HIS A 35 10.13 -18.30 -6.94
C HIS A 35 8.96 -17.47 -7.47
N MET A 36 7.99 -17.12 -6.61
CA MET A 36 6.84 -16.31 -7.01
C MET A 36 6.52 -15.24 -5.96
N PRO A 37 6.71 -13.95 -6.28
CA PRO A 37 6.32 -12.87 -5.38
C PRO A 37 4.81 -12.86 -5.16
N GLU A 38 4.34 -12.82 -3.90
CA GLU A 38 2.91 -12.69 -3.64
C GLU A 38 2.38 -11.36 -4.19
N ARG A 39 1.22 -11.42 -4.86
CA ARG A 39 0.50 -10.28 -5.42
C ARG A 39 -0.84 -10.11 -4.73
N PHE A 40 -1.23 -8.85 -4.57
CA PHE A 40 -2.46 -8.41 -3.92
C PHE A 40 -3.34 -7.63 -4.88
N ASP A 41 -4.65 -7.74 -4.68
CA ASP A 41 -5.62 -6.94 -5.43
C ASP A 41 -5.58 -5.48 -4.99
N ALA A 42 -5.37 -5.23 -3.69
CA ALA A 42 -5.32 -3.88 -3.15
C ALA A 42 -4.36 -3.72 -1.96
N PHE A 43 -3.65 -2.61 -1.93
CA PHE A 43 -2.98 -2.10 -0.76
C PHE A 43 -3.90 -1.12 -0.01
N ILE A 44 -4.04 -1.26 1.30
CA ILE A 44 -4.86 -0.35 2.13
C ILE A 44 -3.95 0.65 2.84
N CYS A 45 -4.05 1.90 2.43
CA CYS A 45 -3.36 3.03 3.05
C CYS A 45 -4.32 3.76 3.99
N TYR A 46 -3.96 3.85 5.27
CA TYR A 46 -4.77 4.47 6.33
C TYR A 46 -3.88 5.05 7.43
N CYS A 47 -4.44 5.96 8.21
CA CYS A 47 -3.80 6.47 9.43
C CYS A 47 -4.16 5.55 10.62
N PRO A 48 -3.27 5.30 11.61
CA PRO A 48 -3.58 4.43 12.75
C PRO A 48 -4.89 4.78 13.48
N SER A 49 -5.27 6.06 13.51
CA SER A 49 -6.55 6.53 14.07
C SER A 49 -7.80 5.95 13.39
N ASP A 50 -7.68 5.47 12.15
CA ASP A 50 -8.76 4.92 11.34
C ASP A 50 -8.80 3.38 11.33
N ILE A 51 -7.98 2.72 12.16
CA ILE A 51 -7.83 1.25 12.18
C ILE A 51 -9.15 0.51 12.39
N GLN A 52 -10.04 1.02 13.23
CA GLN A 52 -11.33 0.38 13.51
C GLN A 52 -12.20 0.28 12.24
N PHE A 53 -12.20 1.33 11.42
CA PHE A 53 -12.92 1.31 10.14
C PHE A 53 -12.26 0.36 9.15
N VAL A 54 -10.92 0.31 9.11
CA VAL A 54 -10.18 -0.59 8.22
C VAL A 54 -10.44 -2.06 8.57
N GLN A 55 -10.44 -2.40 9.86
CA GLN A 55 -10.76 -3.76 10.33
C GLN A 55 -12.18 -4.16 9.91
N GLU A 56 -13.16 -3.26 10.06
CA GLU A 56 -14.52 -3.50 9.61
C GLU A 56 -14.59 -3.65 8.09
N MET A 57 -13.89 -2.81 7.34
CA MET A 57 -13.82 -2.89 5.88
C MET A 57 -13.28 -4.24 5.42
N ILE A 58 -12.17 -4.71 5.98
CA ILE A 58 -11.57 -6.00 5.63
C ILE A 58 -12.55 -7.13 5.92
N ARG A 59 -13.14 -7.15 7.13
CA ARG A 59 -14.12 -8.15 7.54
C ARG A 59 -15.33 -8.21 6.60
N GLN A 60 -15.83 -7.06 6.19
CA GLN A 60 -16.96 -6.96 5.26
C GLN A 60 -16.60 -7.38 3.84
N LEU A 61 -15.40 -7.03 3.37
CA LEU A 61 -14.91 -7.42 2.05
C LEU A 61 -14.65 -8.93 1.95
N GLU A 62 -14.13 -9.55 3.00
CA GLU A 62 -13.92 -11.01 3.10
C GLU A 62 -15.24 -11.80 3.09
N GLN A 63 -16.34 -11.20 3.58
CA GLN A 63 -17.68 -11.81 3.53
C GLN A 63 -18.32 -11.73 2.14
N THR A 64 -17.77 -10.93 1.23
CA THR A 64 -18.29 -10.88 -0.14
C THR A 64 -17.87 -12.11 -0.95
N ASN A 65 -18.59 -12.42 -2.03
CA ASN A 65 -18.25 -13.53 -2.92
C ASN A 65 -16.95 -13.29 -3.73
N TYR A 66 -16.27 -12.16 -3.52
CA TYR A 66 -15.01 -11.83 -4.17
C TYR A 66 -13.86 -12.31 -3.27
N ARG A 67 -13.07 -13.28 -3.74
CA ARG A 67 -11.86 -13.77 -3.05
C ARG A 67 -10.71 -12.76 -3.17
N LEU A 68 -10.87 -11.61 -2.53
CA LEU A 68 -9.91 -10.50 -2.62
C LEU A 68 -8.69 -10.75 -1.74
N LYS A 69 -7.50 -10.49 -2.29
CA LYS A 69 -6.26 -10.42 -1.52
C LYS A 69 -5.94 -8.97 -1.19
N LEU A 70 -6.11 -8.59 0.07
CA LEU A 70 -5.84 -7.24 0.57
C LEU A 70 -4.53 -7.25 1.38
N CYS A 71 -3.71 -6.22 1.23
CA CYS A 71 -2.48 -6.03 1.99
C CYS A 71 -2.56 -4.78 2.86
N VAL A 72 -2.13 -4.91 4.11
CA VAL A 72 -2.09 -3.84 5.11
C VAL A 72 -0.69 -3.76 5.72
N SER A 73 -0.08 -2.56 5.70
CA SER A 73 1.29 -2.36 6.20
C SER A 73 1.54 -2.81 7.64
N ASP A 74 0.54 -2.69 8.51
CA ASP A 74 0.68 -2.91 9.96
C ASP A 74 0.58 -4.40 10.36
N ARG A 75 0.18 -5.27 9.43
CA ARG A 75 -0.02 -6.71 9.68
C ARG A 75 0.85 -7.61 8.80
N ASP A 76 0.99 -7.23 7.54
CA ASP A 76 1.48 -8.17 6.52
C ASP A 76 2.98 -7.97 6.21
N VAL A 77 3.59 -6.91 6.74
CA VAL A 77 4.99 -6.55 6.49
C VAL A 77 5.89 -7.12 7.59
N LEU A 78 7.01 -7.73 7.19
CA LEU A 78 7.99 -8.26 8.15
C LEU A 78 8.69 -7.12 8.91
N PRO A 79 8.74 -7.17 10.26
CA PRO A 79 9.40 -6.13 11.06
C PRO A 79 10.92 -6.12 10.81
N GLY A 80 11.54 -4.93 10.87
CA GLY A 80 13.00 -4.76 10.70
C GLY A 80 13.45 -4.25 9.32
N THR A 81 12.51 -4.01 8.42
CA THR A 81 12.75 -3.50 7.06
C THR A 81 12.25 -2.05 6.92
N CYS A 82 12.82 -1.27 6.00
CA CYS A 82 12.46 0.14 5.83
C CYS A 82 11.01 0.28 5.32
N VAL A 83 10.11 0.78 6.19
CA VAL A 83 8.66 0.92 5.93
C VAL A 83 8.34 1.66 4.62
N TRP A 84 9.19 2.63 4.24
CA TRP A 84 9.02 3.43 3.02
C TRP A 84 9.35 2.64 1.75
N SER A 85 10.44 1.88 1.77
CA SER A 85 10.87 1.04 0.64
C SER A 85 9.86 -0.06 0.37
N ILE A 86 9.34 -0.67 1.43
CA ILE A 86 8.32 -1.72 1.35
C ILE A 86 7.00 -1.16 0.84
N ALA A 87 6.53 -0.05 1.41
CA ALA A 87 5.30 0.56 0.95
C ALA A 87 5.39 0.90 -0.54
N SER A 88 6.52 1.44 -0.99
CA SER A 88 6.75 1.75 -2.40
C SER A 88 6.73 0.49 -3.27
N GLU A 89 7.41 -0.58 -2.84
CA GLU A 89 7.43 -1.84 -3.60
C GLU A 89 6.07 -2.54 -3.62
N LEU A 90 5.33 -2.51 -2.50
CA LEU A 90 3.96 -3.02 -2.42
C LEU A 90 3.05 -2.26 -3.38
N ILE A 91 3.11 -0.93 -3.33
CA ILE A 91 2.30 -0.06 -4.18
C ILE A 91 2.63 -0.30 -5.65
N GLU A 92 3.90 -0.38 -6.02
CA GLU A 92 4.34 -0.43 -7.42
C GLU A 92 4.20 -1.84 -8.03
N LYS A 93 4.74 -2.86 -7.36
CA LYS A 93 5.01 -4.18 -7.95
C LYS A 93 4.10 -5.29 -7.46
N ARG A 94 3.58 -5.19 -6.23
CA ARG A 94 2.77 -6.25 -5.61
C ARG A 94 1.27 -6.01 -5.67
N CYS A 95 0.84 -4.74 -5.66
CA CYS A 95 -0.58 -4.39 -5.57
C CYS A 95 -1.11 -3.76 -6.86
N ARG A 96 -2.26 -4.27 -7.33
CA ARG A 96 -2.94 -3.73 -8.53
C ARG A 96 -3.59 -2.38 -8.26
N ARG A 97 -4.17 -2.21 -7.08
CA ARG A 97 -4.85 -0.99 -6.65
C ARG A 97 -4.38 -0.54 -5.27
N MET A 98 -4.67 0.70 -4.96
CA MET A 98 -4.46 1.30 -3.66
C MET A 98 -5.80 1.87 -3.17
N VAL A 99 -6.27 1.37 -2.04
CA VAL A 99 -7.39 1.93 -1.29
C VAL A 99 -6.83 2.95 -0.32
N VAL A 100 -7.36 4.17 -0.37
CA VAL A 100 -6.92 5.26 0.50
C VAL A 100 -8.06 5.65 1.43
N VAL A 101 -7.90 5.41 2.73
CA VAL A 101 -8.90 5.81 3.74
C VAL A 101 -8.64 7.25 4.15
N VAL A 102 -9.43 8.17 3.60
CA VAL A 102 -9.24 9.60 3.80
C VAL A 102 -9.94 10.06 5.08
N SER A 103 -9.17 10.68 5.98
CA SER A 103 -9.60 11.27 7.24
C SER A 103 -8.81 12.55 7.54
N ASP A 104 -9.27 13.38 8.49
CA ASP A 104 -8.52 14.58 8.89
C ASP A 104 -7.09 14.27 9.39
N ASP A 105 -6.89 13.09 9.99
CA ASP A 105 -5.60 12.58 10.48
C ASP A 105 -4.73 12.05 9.34
N TYR A 106 -5.35 11.34 8.38
CA TYR A 106 -4.69 10.91 7.15
C TYR A 106 -4.06 12.09 6.40
N LEU A 107 -4.77 13.20 6.34
CA LEU A 107 -4.30 14.44 5.70
C LEU A 107 -3.14 15.12 6.44
N GLN A 108 -2.80 14.71 7.66
CA GLN A 108 -1.65 15.22 8.41
C GLN A 108 -0.45 14.27 8.39
N SER A 109 -0.67 12.98 8.12
CA SER A 109 0.42 11.99 8.08
C SER A 109 1.29 12.21 6.85
N LYS A 110 2.59 12.40 7.08
CA LYS A 110 3.60 12.53 6.01
C LYS A 110 3.79 11.21 5.27
N GLU A 111 3.62 10.09 5.98
CA GLU A 111 3.65 8.73 5.45
C GLU A 111 2.55 8.53 4.42
N CYS A 112 1.32 8.89 4.79
CA CYS A 112 0.15 8.81 3.93
C CYS A 112 0.26 9.74 2.70
N ASP A 113 0.76 10.96 2.90
CA ASP A 113 0.99 11.93 1.84
C ASP A 113 2.01 11.43 0.81
N PHE A 114 3.15 10.91 1.27
CA PHE A 114 4.16 10.31 0.41
C PHE A 114 3.60 9.11 -0.37
N GLN A 115 2.95 8.16 0.31
CA GLN A 115 2.40 6.96 -0.32
C GLN A 115 1.37 7.31 -1.40
N THR A 116 0.50 8.30 -1.13
CA THR A 116 -0.47 8.80 -2.10
C THR A 116 0.22 9.44 -3.31
N LYS A 117 1.17 10.34 -3.08
CA LYS A 117 1.93 11.01 -4.16
C LYS A 117 2.71 10.02 -5.00
N PHE A 118 3.31 9.02 -4.38
CA PHE A 118 4.01 7.94 -5.07
C PHE A 118 3.05 7.10 -5.92
N ALA A 119 1.90 6.69 -5.37
CA ALA A 119 0.91 5.95 -6.15
C ALA A 119 0.38 6.74 -7.36
N LEU A 120 0.24 8.06 -7.22
CA LEU A 120 -0.14 8.95 -8.31
C LEU A 120 0.95 9.13 -9.36
N SER A 121 2.23 9.20 -8.95
CA SER A 121 3.35 9.35 -9.89
C SER A 121 3.55 8.10 -10.76
N LEU A 122 3.16 6.92 -10.28
CA LEU A 122 3.16 5.67 -11.05
C LEU A 122 2.06 5.57 -12.10
N SER A 123 1.04 6.43 -12.03
CA SER A 123 -0.09 6.42 -12.96
C SER A 123 -0.47 7.85 -13.34
N PRO A 124 0.42 8.55 -14.08
CA PRO A 124 0.15 9.90 -14.55
C PRO A 124 -0.92 9.87 -15.65
N GLY A 125 -2.19 9.84 -15.23
CA GLY A 125 -3.35 9.84 -16.12
C GLY A 125 -4.58 9.22 -15.47
N ALA A 126 -5.77 9.75 -15.78
CA ALA A 126 -7.05 9.26 -15.26
C ALA A 126 -7.46 7.86 -15.77
N HIS A 127 -6.66 7.25 -16.65
CA HIS A 127 -7.00 5.98 -17.31
C HIS A 127 -6.75 4.74 -16.44
N GLN A 128 -5.77 4.76 -15.53
CA GLN A 128 -5.64 3.72 -14.51
C GLN A 128 -6.35 4.16 -13.23
N LYS A 129 -7.54 3.59 -12.96
CA LYS A 129 -8.25 3.70 -11.67
C LYS A 129 -7.53 2.92 -10.56
N ARG A 130 -6.22 3.18 -10.39
CA ARG A 130 -5.36 2.51 -9.43
C ARG A 130 -5.67 2.94 -8.00
N LEU A 131 -6.00 4.21 -7.81
CA LEU A 131 -6.36 4.79 -6.52
C LEU A 131 -7.87 4.81 -6.31
N ILE A 132 -8.31 4.33 -5.15
CA ILE A 132 -9.71 4.34 -4.71
C ILE A 132 -9.78 5.03 -3.33
N PRO A 133 -10.09 6.34 -3.30
CA PRO A 133 -10.29 7.06 -2.05
C PRO A 133 -11.61 6.66 -1.40
N ILE A 134 -11.60 6.38 -0.10
CA ILE A 134 -12.76 6.10 0.73
C ILE A 134 -12.90 7.20 1.77
N LYS A 135 -14.10 7.77 1.86
CA LYS A 135 -14.48 8.68 2.94
C LYS A 135 -15.50 7.99 3.83
N TYR A 136 -15.16 7.78 5.10
CA TYR A 136 -16.04 7.05 6.03
C TYR A 136 -16.61 7.88 7.17
N LYS A 137 -16.02 9.05 7.43
CA LYS A 137 -16.49 10.03 8.40
C LYS A 137 -16.54 11.43 7.79
N ALA A 138 -17.29 12.32 8.43
CA ALA A 138 -17.23 13.74 8.11
C ALA A 138 -15.82 14.26 8.40
N MET A 139 -15.31 15.13 7.54
CA MET A 139 -13.99 15.75 7.67
C MET A 139 -14.16 17.25 7.77
N LYS A 140 -13.33 17.89 8.59
CA LYS A 140 -13.28 19.36 8.68
C LYS A 140 -12.42 19.95 7.58
N LYS A 141 -11.42 19.20 7.12
CA LYS A 141 -10.51 19.63 6.07
C LYS A 141 -11.07 19.32 4.69
N GLU A 142 -10.64 20.12 3.73
CA GLU A 142 -10.94 19.89 2.32
C GLU A 142 -10.24 18.65 1.79
N PHE A 143 -10.89 18.00 0.83
CA PHE A 143 -10.33 16.84 0.16
C PHE A 143 -9.08 17.25 -0.63
N PRO A 144 -8.00 16.46 -0.61
CA PRO A 144 -6.78 16.80 -1.34
C PRO A 144 -7.07 17.07 -2.81
N SER A 145 -6.59 18.21 -3.28
CA SER A 145 -6.81 18.65 -4.66
C SER A 145 -6.21 17.67 -5.68
N ILE A 146 -5.25 16.85 -5.25
CA ILE A 146 -4.61 15.79 -6.03
C ILE A 146 -5.51 14.58 -6.27
N LEU A 147 -6.52 14.37 -5.41
CA LEU A 147 -7.51 13.29 -5.54
C LEU A 147 -8.83 13.79 -6.17
N ARG A 148 -8.95 15.07 -6.54
CA ARG A 148 -10.21 15.69 -6.98
C ARG A 148 -10.83 15.03 -8.22
N PHE A 149 -10.01 14.46 -9.08
CA PHE A 149 -10.42 13.84 -10.34
C PHE A 149 -10.66 12.34 -10.20
N ILE A 150 -10.51 11.80 -8.98
CA ILE A 150 -10.67 10.38 -8.69
C ILE A 150 -12.05 10.16 -8.06
N THR A 151 -12.74 9.10 -8.47
CA THR A 151 -14.05 8.76 -7.91
C THR A 151 -13.91 8.36 -6.45
N VAL A 152 -14.48 9.17 -5.55
CA VAL A 152 -14.49 8.89 -4.10
C VAL A 152 -15.63 7.94 -3.75
N CYS A 153 -15.31 6.92 -2.96
CA CYS A 153 -16.27 6.02 -2.33
C CYS A 153 -16.71 6.62 -0.98
N ASP A 154 -17.89 7.24 -0.94
CA ASP A 154 -18.45 7.82 0.28
C ASP A 154 -19.32 6.81 1.03
N TYR A 155 -18.86 6.40 2.22
CA TYR A 155 -19.55 5.50 3.15
C TYR A 155 -20.45 6.25 4.15
N THR A 156 -20.32 7.58 4.22
CA THR A 156 -21.20 8.43 5.06
C THR A 156 -22.56 8.63 4.41
N ASN A 157 -22.65 8.50 3.08
CA ASN A 157 -23.89 8.64 2.35
C ASN A 157 -24.81 7.42 2.55
N PRO A 158 -26.01 7.59 3.16
CA PRO A 158 -26.93 6.47 3.42
C PRO A 158 -27.38 5.76 2.14
N CYS A 159 -27.51 6.50 1.03
CA CYS A 159 -27.98 5.97 -0.24
C CYS A 159 -27.01 4.95 -0.85
N THR A 160 -25.71 5.08 -0.61
CA THR A 160 -24.69 4.17 -1.14
C THR A 160 -24.29 3.07 -0.16
N LYS A 161 -24.71 3.17 1.11
CA LYS A 161 -24.24 2.33 2.21
C LYS A 161 -24.63 0.86 2.05
N SER A 162 -25.84 0.57 1.59
CA SER A 162 -26.41 -0.79 1.50
C SER A 162 -25.64 -1.71 0.55
N TRP A 163 -25.13 -1.19 -0.57
CA TRP A 163 -24.32 -1.93 -1.56
C TRP A 163 -22.87 -1.46 -1.59
N PHE A 164 -22.42 -0.71 -0.58
CA PHE A 164 -21.09 -0.11 -0.54
C PHE A 164 -19.99 -1.16 -0.65
N TRP A 165 -20.02 -2.16 0.22
CA TRP A 165 -19.00 -3.21 0.28
C TRP A 165 -18.98 -4.07 -0.99
N THR A 166 -20.15 -4.44 -1.52
CA THR A 166 -20.25 -5.19 -2.78
C THR A 166 -19.70 -4.38 -3.96
N ARG A 167 -19.97 -3.07 -4.01
CA ARG A 167 -19.45 -2.18 -5.06
C ARG A 167 -17.94 -1.99 -4.93
N LEU A 168 -17.43 -1.83 -3.71
CA LEU A 168 -16.00 -1.72 -3.44
C LEU A 168 -15.30 -3.03 -3.83
N ALA A 169 -15.82 -4.17 -3.38
CA ALA A 169 -15.26 -5.48 -3.70
C ALA A 169 -15.21 -5.73 -5.22
N LYS A 170 -16.31 -5.40 -5.93
CA LYS A 170 -16.34 -5.46 -7.39
C LYS A 170 -15.26 -4.57 -8.00
N ALA A 171 -15.11 -3.33 -7.54
CA ALA A 171 -14.09 -2.41 -8.06
C ALA A 171 -12.66 -2.93 -7.85
N LEU A 172 -12.41 -3.61 -6.74
CA LEU A 172 -11.11 -4.22 -6.43
C LEU A 172 -10.84 -5.50 -7.24
N SER A 173 -11.87 -6.28 -7.55
CA SER A 173 -11.76 -7.53 -8.31
C SER A 173 -11.52 -7.35 -9.81
N LEU A 174 -11.79 -6.16 -10.36
CA LEU A 174 -11.58 -5.89 -11.78
C LEU A 174 -10.09 -5.96 -12.13
N PRO A 175 -9.70 -6.31 -13.36
CA PRO A 175 -8.30 -6.26 -13.77
C PRO A 175 -7.75 -4.82 -13.77
#